data_AF-A0A7R9TXK4-F1
#
_entry.id   AF-A0A7R9TXK4-F1
#
_cell.length_a   1.000
_cell.length_b   1.000
_cell.length_c   1.000
_cell.angle_alpha   90.00
_cell.angle_beta   90.00
_cell.angle_gamma   90.00
#
_symmetry.space_group_name_H-M   'P 1'
#
loop_
_entity.id
_entity.type
_entity.pdbx_description
1 polymer ?
#
loop_
_entity_poly.entity_id
_entity_poly.type
_entity_poly.pdbx_seq_one_letter_code
_entity_poly.pdbx_strand_id
1 'polypeptide(L)'
;MGALVALGVAVRPTFVVFAVSPLAVRALHQVAELPARSFFAAWSAFAAAFAFTAYALAVADGAYLASVAKLYHDDALAHTRVDAFVFTPLRFLAYNAAHAHEHGMHPHWLHTCINVPLLLGPTLAGLVYTNVWATLLGGKDGCRLFPLVT
;
A
#
# COMPACT_ATOMS: atom_id res chain seq x y z
N MET A 1 5.28 -7.35 -4.62
CA MET A 1 4.03 -6.96 -3.92
C MET A 1 4.31 -6.10 -2.70
N GLY A 2 5.09 -6.55 -1.70
CA GLY A 2 5.39 -5.74 -0.49
C GLY A 2 5.95 -4.35 -0.81
N ALA A 3 6.92 -4.26 -1.73
CA ALA A 3 7.48 -2.99 -2.20
C ALA A 3 6.44 -2.05 -2.85
N LEU A 4 5.54 -2.59 -3.69
CA LEU A 4 4.48 -1.79 -4.33
C LEU A 4 3.48 -1.24 -3.31
N VAL A 5 3.18 -2.03 -2.28
CA VAL A 5 2.31 -1.59 -1.19
C VAL A 5 3.01 -0.49 -0.37
N ALA A 6 4.28 -0.66 -0.04
CA ALA A 6 5.06 0.38 0.66
C ALA A 6 5.11 1.68 -0.14
N LEU A 7 5.38 1.60 -1.46
CA LEU A 7 5.37 2.77 -2.35
C LEU A 7 4.00 3.45 -2.42
N GLY A 8 2.93 2.66 -2.56
CA GLY A 8 1.57 3.20 -2.60
C GLY A 8 1.18 3.90 -1.31
N VAL A 9 1.54 3.32 -0.15
CA VAL A 9 1.31 3.93 1.18
C VAL A 9 2.10 5.23 1.35
N ALA A 10 3.34 5.27 0.87
CA ALA A 10 4.17 6.47 0.89
C ALA A 10 3.59 7.61 0.04
N VAL A 11 3.06 7.30 -1.14
CA VAL A 11 2.44 8.29 -2.05
C VAL A 11 1.08 8.78 -1.53
N ARG A 12 0.24 7.86 -1.01
CA ARG A 12 -1.05 8.19 -0.42
C ARG A 12 -1.36 7.25 0.75
N PRO A 13 -1.54 7.74 1.98
CA PRO A 13 -1.87 6.86 3.12
C PRO A 13 -3.18 6.09 2.94
N THR A 14 -4.13 6.64 2.17
CA THR A 14 -5.39 5.95 1.81
C THR A 14 -5.15 4.68 0.99
N PHE A 15 -3.98 4.52 0.35
CA PHE A 15 -3.60 3.33 -0.39
C PHE A 15 -3.63 2.06 0.46
N VAL A 16 -3.43 2.15 1.78
CA VAL A 16 -3.58 1.00 2.69
C VAL A 16 -4.92 0.31 2.48
N VAL A 17 -6.00 1.08 2.37
CA VAL A 17 -7.35 0.53 2.20
C VAL A 17 -7.48 -0.21 0.86
N PHE A 18 -6.87 0.32 -0.21
CA PHE A 18 -6.84 -0.32 -1.54
C PHE A 18 -5.93 -1.56 -1.58
N ALA A 19 -4.90 -1.61 -0.74
CA ALA A 19 -4.00 -2.75 -0.64
C ALA A 19 -4.60 -3.90 0.18
N VAL A 20 -5.39 -3.59 1.21
CA VAL A 20 -6.00 -4.59 2.11
C VAL A 20 -6.94 -5.53 1.35
N SER A 21 -7.78 -5.03 0.45
CA SER A 21 -8.75 -5.87 -0.26
C SER A 21 -8.11 -6.96 -1.15
N PRO A 22 -7.16 -6.68 -2.07
CA PRO A 22 -6.51 -7.73 -2.86
C PRO A 22 -5.60 -8.63 -2.01
N LEU A 23 -4.98 -8.10 -0.95
CA LEU A 23 -4.16 -8.90 -0.04
C LEU A 23 -5.00 -9.88 0.77
N ALA A 24 -6.18 -9.47 1.24
CA ALA A 24 -7.11 -10.33 1.98
C ALA A 24 -7.63 -11.47 1.10
N VAL A 25 -8.06 -11.17 -0.14
CA VAL A 25 -8.51 -12.20 -1.09
C VAL A 25 -7.37 -13.18 -1.39
N ARG A 26 -6.14 -12.70 -1.61
CA ARG A 26 -4.97 -13.54 -1.80
C ARG A 26 -4.68 -14.40 -0.57
N ALA A 27 -4.74 -13.84 0.64
CA ALA A 27 -4.51 -14.57 1.88
C ALA A 27 -5.49 -15.74 2.02
N LEU A 28 -6.79 -15.47 1.79
CA LEU A 28 -7.84 -16.48 1.86
C LEU A 28 -7.61 -17.60 0.83
N HIS A 29 -7.30 -17.26 -0.41
CA HIS A 29 -6.99 -18.24 -1.45
C HIS A 29 -5.74 -19.06 -1.09
N GLN A 30 -4.71 -18.45 -0.52
CA GLN A 30 -3.47 -19.15 -0.15
C GLN A 30 -3.65 -20.07 1.06
N VAL A 31 -4.50 -19.72 2.03
CA VAL A 31 -4.85 -20.59 3.16
C VAL A 31 -5.59 -21.84 2.68
N ALA A 32 -6.44 -21.71 1.64
CA ALA A 32 -7.18 -22.82 1.08
C ALA A 32 -6.30 -23.80 0.27
N GLU A 33 -5.28 -23.30 -0.43
CA GLU A 33 -4.57 -24.06 -1.46
C GLU A 33 -3.10 -24.42 -1.13
N LEU A 34 -2.46 -23.74 -0.18
CA LEU A 34 -1.02 -23.90 0.09
C LEU A 34 -0.73 -24.62 1.40
N PRO A 35 0.33 -25.44 1.46
CA PRO A 35 0.83 -25.95 2.73
C PRO A 35 1.35 -24.79 3.60
N ALA A 36 1.20 -24.92 4.92
CA ALA A 36 1.49 -23.86 5.89
C ALA A 36 2.89 -23.24 5.71
N ARG A 37 3.92 -24.06 5.43
CA ARG A 37 5.29 -23.59 5.20
C ARG A 37 5.38 -22.61 4.02
N SER A 38 4.73 -22.90 2.91
CA SER A 38 4.72 -22.05 1.72
C SER A 38 3.92 -20.78 1.93
N PHE A 39 2.83 -20.85 2.71
CA PHE A 39 2.09 -19.67 3.16
C PHE A 39 3.02 -18.74 3.96
N PHE A 40 3.63 -19.23 5.05
CA PHE A 40 4.49 -18.40 5.88
C PHE A 40 5.71 -17.85 5.14
N ALA A 41 6.31 -18.63 4.23
CA ALA A 41 7.40 -18.16 3.38
C ALA A 41 6.99 -17.02 2.43
N ALA A 42 5.79 -17.10 1.83
CA ALA A 42 5.29 -16.05 0.95
C ALA A 42 4.99 -14.75 1.72
N TRP A 43 4.42 -14.86 2.91
CA TRP A 43 4.09 -13.71 3.76
C TRP A 43 5.31 -13.09 4.44
N SER A 44 6.33 -13.89 4.79
CA SER A 44 7.60 -13.37 5.29
C SER A 44 8.38 -12.63 4.20
N ALA A 45 8.41 -13.16 2.97
CA ALA A 45 9.00 -12.46 1.83
C ALA A 45 8.26 -11.16 1.49
N PHE A 46 6.93 -11.17 1.56
CA PHE A 46 6.12 -9.95 1.43
C PHE A 46 6.47 -8.92 2.51
N ALA A 47 6.53 -9.33 3.78
CA ALA A 47 6.83 -8.45 4.90
C ALA A 47 8.25 -7.87 4.81
N ALA A 48 9.24 -8.69 4.44
CA ALA A 48 10.62 -8.24 4.24
C ALA A 48 10.72 -7.19 3.11
N ALA A 49 10.08 -7.46 1.97
CA ALA A 49 10.05 -6.50 0.86
C ALA A 49 9.33 -5.20 1.23
N PHE A 50 8.22 -5.27 1.98
CA PHE A 50 7.51 -4.09 2.47
C PHE A 50 8.39 -3.28 3.44
N ALA A 51 8.99 -3.94 4.43
CA ALA A 51 9.83 -3.28 5.44
C ALA A 51 11.05 -2.61 4.81
N PHE A 52 11.74 -3.30 3.90
CA PHE A 52 12.89 -2.76 3.19
C PHE A 52 12.53 -1.52 2.37
N THR A 53 11.46 -1.59 1.57
CA THR A 53 11.03 -0.45 0.76
C THR A 53 10.50 0.70 1.62
N ALA A 54 9.75 0.42 2.68
CA ALA A 54 9.25 1.45 3.61
C ALA A 54 10.41 2.17 4.31
N TYR A 55 11.44 1.43 4.73
CA TYR A 55 12.65 2.02 5.30
C TYR A 55 13.41 2.88 4.29
N ALA A 56 13.61 2.39 3.07
CA ALA A 56 14.29 3.14 2.01
C ALA A 56 13.56 4.46 1.68
N LEU A 57 12.22 4.42 1.64
CA LEU A 57 11.40 5.62 1.42
C LEU A 57 11.48 6.59 2.59
N ALA A 58 11.47 6.11 3.83
CA ALA A 58 11.64 6.97 5.01
C ALA A 58 12.99 7.68 5.03
N VAL A 59 14.07 6.98 4.65
CA VAL A 59 15.41 7.57 4.52
C VAL A 59 15.44 8.62 3.40
N ALA A 60 14.83 8.32 2.25
CA ALA A 60 14.75 9.25 1.13
C ALA A 60 13.97 10.52 1.50
N ASP A 61 12.84 10.39 2.18
CA ASP A 61 12.03 11.52 2.66
C ASP A 61 12.80 12.36 3.69
N GLY A 62 13.48 11.73 4.63
CA GLY A 62 14.34 12.41 5.61
C GLY A 62 15.45 13.22 4.93
N ALA A 63 16.13 12.62 3.93
CA ALA A 63 17.16 13.30 3.16
C ALA A 63 16.61 14.48 2.33
N TYR A 64 15.43 14.31 1.71
CA TYR A 64 14.75 15.36 0.98
C TYR A 64 14.41 16.55 1.88
N LEU A 65 13.76 16.30 3.02
CA LEU A 65 13.41 17.35 3.98
C LEU A 65 14.63 18.08 4.53
N ALA A 66 15.71 17.35 4.85
CA ALA A 66 16.96 17.95 5.30
C ALA A 66 17.58 18.87 4.23
N SER A 67 17.52 18.46 2.95
CA SER A 67 18.02 19.28 1.84
C SER A 67 17.21 20.56 1.62
N VAL A 68 15.88 20.46 1.75
CA VAL A 68 14.97 21.62 1.68
C VAL A 68 15.24 22.58 2.84
N ALA A 69 15.35 22.10 4.08
CA ALA A 69 15.64 22.94 5.24
C ALA A 69 16.96 23.72 5.07
N LYS A 70 18.00 23.08 4.51
CA LYS A 70 19.28 23.72 4.20
C LYS A 70 19.16 24.80 3.12
N LEU A 71 18.33 24.58 2.11
CA LEU A 71 18.15 25.51 0.98
C LEU A 71 17.42 26.79 1.38
N TYR A 72 16.45 26.70 2.27
CA TYR A 72 15.60 27.83 2.67
C TYR A 72 16.12 28.63 3.88
N HIS A 73 17.27 28.26 4.46
CA HIS A 73 17.83 28.89 5.67
C HIS A 73 16.79 29.04 6.80
N ASP A 74 15.82 28.13 6.85
CA ASP A 74 14.69 28.22 7.74
C ASP A 74 14.96 27.36 8.98
N ASP A 75 15.38 28.00 10.06
CA ASP A 75 15.64 27.33 11.34
C ASP A 75 14.37 26.65 11.90
N ALA A 76 13.17 27.09 11.49
CA ALA A 76 11.91 26.43 11.87
C ALA A 76 11.78 25.03 11.23
N LEU A 77 12.31 24.83 10.02
CA LEU A 77 12.43 23.52 9.38
C LEU A 77 13.68 22.76 9.84
N ALA A 78 14.74 23.46 10.29
CA ALA A 78 15.89 22.82 10.92
C ALA A 78 15.54 22.16 12.28
N HIS A 79 14.55 22.71 13.00
CA HIS A 79 13.98 22.11 14.21
C HIS A 79 13.05 20.93 13.95
N THR A 80 12.61 20.69 12.71
CA THR A 80 12.14 19.36 12.29
C THR A 80 13.35 18.45 12.11
N ARG A 81 13.94 18.14 13.26
CA ARG A 81 15.11 17.33 13.49
C ARG A 81 15.19 16.15 12.52
N VAL A 82 16.32 16.07 11.83
CA VAL A 82 16.82 14.88 11.14
C VAL A 82 16.92 13.67 12.10
N ASP A 83 16.89 13.94 13.41
CA ASP A 83 16.92 12.98 14.51
C ASP A 83 15.60 12.20 14.67
N ALA A 84 14.50 12.68 14.09
CA ALA A 84 13.22 11.98 14.07
C ALA A 84 13.07 11.25 12.73
N PHE A 85 12.90 9.93 12.77
CA PHE A 85 12.54 9.14 11.59
C PHE A 85 11.22 9.67 11.00
N VAL A 86 11.30 10.53 9.98
CA VAL A 86 10.12 11.15 9.37
C VAL A 86 9.56 10.19 8.34
N PHE A 87 8.50 9.48 8.72
CA PHE A 87 7.69 8.73 7.77
C PHE A 87 6.52 9.60 7.32
N THR A 88 6.61 10.13 6.09
CA THR A 88 5.65 11.09 5.52
C THR A 88 4.18 10.67 5.65
N PRO A 89 3.80 9.39 5.47
CA PRO A 89 2.41 8.97 5.70
C PRO A 89 1.90 9.24 7.11
N LEU A 90 2.71 8.99 8.14
CA LEU A 90 2.31 9.24 9.53
C LEU A 90 2.20 10.74 9.82
N ARG A 91 3.09 11.55 9.23
CA ARG A 91 3.04 13.00 9.36
C ARG A 91 1.81 13.59 8.65
N PHE A 92 1.45 13.05 7.50
CA PHE A 92 0.21 13.40 6.80
C PHE A 92 -1.01 13.09 7.66
N LEU A 93 -1.08 11.89 8.26
CA LEU A 93 -2.19 11.54 9.16
C LEU A 93 -2.25 12.46 10.38
N ALA A 94 -1.12 12.71 11.04
CA ALA A 94 -1.07 13.58 12.22
C ALA A 94 -1.50 15.02 11.89
N TYR A 95 -1.06 15.55 10.74
CA TYR A 95 -1.44 16.89 10.29
C TYR A 95 -2.93 16.98 9.98
N ASN A 96 -3.47 16.03 9.19
CA ASN A 96 -4.89 16.04 8.83
C ASN A 96 -5.80 15.77 10.04
N ALA A 97 -5.37 14.97 11.00
CA ALA A 97 -6.12 14.74 12.23
C ALA A 97 -6.22 16.02 13.09
N ALA A 98 -5.15 16.82 13.14
CA ALA A 98 -5.14 18.09 13.88
C ALA A 98 -5.94 19.21 13.18
N HIS A 99 -5.95 19.23 11.84
CA HIS A 99 -6.59 20.29 11.03
C HIS A 99 -7.89 19.83 10.35
N ALA A 100 -8.48 18.72 10.81
CA ALA A 100 -9.69 18.14 10.23
C ALA A 100 -10.89 19.11 10.18
N HIS A 101 -10.89 20.14 11.03
CA HIS A 101 -11.91 21.16 11.12
C HIS A 101 -11.75 22.30 10.10
N GLU A 102 -10.55 22.45 9.51
CA GLU A 102 -10.24 23.46 8.48
C GLU A 102 -10.46 22.90 7.07
N HIS A 103 -10.46 21.57 6.92
CA HIS A 103 -10.80 20.91 5.68
C HIS A 103 -12.32 20.89 5.52
N GLY A 104 -12.82 21.60 4.50
CA GLY A 104 -14.26 21.71 4.24
C GLY A 104 -14.97 20.35 4.22
N MET A 105 -16.18 20.30 4.78
CA MET A 105 -16.97 19.07 4.86
C MET A 105 -17.23 18.53 3.46
N HIS A 106 -16.46 17.51 3.04
CA HIS A 106 -16.77 16.77 1.83
C HIS A 106 -18.08 16.01 2.05
N PRO A 107 -19.03 16.06 1.10
CA PRO A 107 -20.28 15.33 1.24
C PRO A 107 -20.03 13.83 1.41
N HIS A 108 -20.66 13.22 2.42
CA HIS A 108 -20.47 11.79 2.76
C HIS A 108 -20.78 10.85 1.57
N TRP A 109 -21.66 11.27 0.66
CA TRP A 109 -21.97 10.51 -0.56
C TRP A 109 -20.76 10.36 -1.49
N LEU A 110 -19.81 11.29 -1.48
CA LEU A 110 -18.59 11.19 -2.28
C LEU A 110 -17.74 9.99 -1.82
N HIS A 111 -17.67 9.77 -0.50
CA HIS A 111 -16.98 8.62 0.07
C HIS A 111 -17.67 7.31 -0.27
N THR A 112 -19.00 7.26 -0.24
CA THR A 112 -19.73 6.02 -0.51
C THR A 112 -19.84 5.71 -2.01
N CYS A 113 -20.18 6.69 -2.85
CA CYS A 113 -20.49 6.46 -4.26
C CYS A 113 -19.27 6.53 -5.18
N ILE A 114 -18.21 7.25 -4.79
CA ILE A 114 -17.00 7.38 -5.63
C ILE A 114 -15.86 6.58 -5.03
N ASN A 115 -15.58 6.75 -3.74
CA ASN A 115 -14.42 6.07 -3.16
C ASN A 115 -14.61 4.56 -3.04
N VAL A 116 -15.82 4.04 -2.74
CA VAL A 116 -16.03 2.58 -2.64
C VAL A 116 -15.87 1.88 -4.00
N PRO A 117 -16.45 2.37 -5.12
CA PRO A 117 -16.17 1.78 -6.44
C PRO A 117 -14.71 1.93 -6.86
N LEU A 118 -14.06 3.06 -6.56
CA LEU A 118 -12.61 3.18 -6.79
C LEU A 118 -11.83 2.15 -5.96
N LEU A 119 -12.27 1.88 -4.73
CA LEU A 119 -11.62 1.00 -3.77
C LEU A 119 -11.74 -0.47 -4.14
N LEU A 120 -12.94 -0.90 -4.52
CA LEU A 120 -13.24 -2.31 -4.79
C LEU A 120 -13.17 -2.65 -6.28
N GLY A 121 -13.33 -1.67 -7.16
CA GLY A 121 -13.40 -1.84 -8.61
C GLY A 121 -12.19 -2.58 -9.19
N PRO A 122 -10.94 -2.10 -8.99
CA PRO A 122 -9.75 -2.78 -9.51
C PRO A 122 -9.58 -4.20 -8.96
N THR A 123 -9.93 -4.44 -7.69
CA THR A 123 -9.83 -5.75 -7.06
C THR A 123 -10.86 -6.73 -7.63
N LEU A 124 -12.12 -6.29 -7.75
CA LEU A 124 -13.19 -7.08 -8.34
C LEU A 124 -12.94 -7.33 -9.83
N ALA A 125 -12.47 -6.32 -10.56
CA ALA A 125 -12.08 -6.45 -11.96
C ALA A 125 -10.92 -7.44 -12.13
N GLY A 126 -9.91 -7.38 -11.27
CA GLY A 126 -8.81 -8.35 -11.24
C GLY A 126 -9.30 -9.77 -10.97
N LEU A 127 -10.17 -9.95 -9.97
CA LEU A 127 -10.76 -11.25 -9.62
C LEU A 127 -11.60 -11.83 -10.76
N VAL A 128 -12.47 -11.01 -11.35
CA VAL A 128 -13.29 -11.39 -12.51
C VAL A 128 -12.38 -11.71 -13.68
N TYR A 129 -11.37 -10.90 -13.97
CA TYR A 129 -10.41 -11.16 -15.05
C TYR A 129 -9.70 -12.50 -14.84
N THR A 130 -9.15 -12.76 -13.65
CA THR A 130 -8.45 -14.03 -13.38
C THR A 130 -9.37 -15.24 -13.46
N ASN A 131 -10.61 -15.13 -12.94
CA ASN A 131 -11.56 -16.24 -12.96
C ASN A 131 -12.10 -16.48 -14.37
N VAL A 132 -12.49 -15.44 -15.10
CA VAL A 132 -12.95 -15.53 -16.49
C VAL A 132 -11.82 -16.05 -17.38
N TRP A 133 -10.60 -15.54 -17.23
CA TRP A 133 -9.43 -16.02 -17.96
C TRP A 133 -9.11 -17.49 -17.65
N ALA A 134 -9.17 -17.89 -16.38
CA ALA A 134 -9.02 -19.29 -15.97
C ALA A 134 -10.13 -20.19 -16.55
N THR A 135 -11.34 -19.68 -16.71
CA THR A 135 -12.47 -20.45 -17.27
C THR A 135 -12.41 -20.51 -18.80
N LEU A 136 -11.95 -19.44 -19.46
CA LEU A 136 -11.87 -19.35 -20.92
C LEU A 136 -10.65 -20.05 -21.51
N LEU A 137 -9.54 -20.15 -20.77
CA LEU A 137 -8.31 -20.81 -21.23
C LEU A 137 -7.99 -22.12 -20.50
N GLY A 138 -8.67 -22.39 -19.37
CA GLY A 138 -8.48 -23.59 -18.56
C GLY A 138 -9.50 -24.68 -18.88
N GLY A 139 -9.35 -25.33 -20.04
CA GLY A 139 -9.78 -26.70 -20.20
C GLY A 139 -8.97 -27.60 -19.26
N LYS A 140 -9.48 -27.79 -18.03
CA LYS A 140 -9.11 -28.73 -16.96
C LYS A 140 -7.63 -28.95 -16.55
N ASP A 141 -6.60 -28.67 -17.34
CA ASP A 141 -5.24 -29.16 -17.03
C ASP A 141 -4.07 -28.17 -17.22
N GLY A 142 -4.29 -26.88 -17.45
CA GLY A 142 -3.11 -26.02 -17.68
C GLY A 142 -3.32 -24.51 -17.60
N CYS A 143 -3.22 -23.94 -16.40
CA CYS A 143 -2.64 -22.59 -16.23
C CYS A 143 -2.36 -22.28 -14.76
N ARG A 144 -1.23 -22.77 -14.25
CA ARG A 144 -0.56 -22.19 -13.07
C ARG A 144 0.08 -20.86 -13.50
N LEU A 145 -0.71 -19.80 -13.63
CA LEU A 145 -0.25 -18.49 -14.12
C LEU A 145 0.20 -17.51 -13.02
N PHE A 146 0.36 -18.00 -11.79
CA PHE A 146 1.39 -17.46 -10.91
C PHE A 146 2.50 -18.50 -10.85
N PRO A 147 3.66 -18.29 -11.48
CA PRO A 147 4.82 -19.10 -11.14
C PRO A 147 5.08 -18.77 -9.66
N LEU A 148 4.79 -19.75 -8.81
CA LEU A 148 5.47 -19.88 -7.53
C LEU A 148 6.95 -19.90 -7.90
N VAL A 149 7.61 -18.76 -7.73
CA VAL A 149 9.06 -18.69 -7.70
C VAL A 149 9.47 -19.66 -6.61
N THR A 150 9.97 -20.81 -7.04
CA THR A 150 10.72 -21.78 -6.22
C THR A 150 11.93 -21.10 -5.61
#